data_AF-A0A2N3DZY2-F1
#
_entry.id   AF-A0A2N3DZY2-F1
#
_cell.length_a   1.000
_cell.length_b   1.000
_cell.length_c   1.000
_cell.angle_alpha   90.00
_cell.angle_beta   90.00
_cell.angle_gamma   90.00
#
_symmetry.space_group_name_H-M   'P 1'
#
loop_
_entity.id
_entity.type
_entity.pdbx_description
1 polymer ?
#
loop_
_entity_poly.entity_id
_entity_poly.type
_entity_poly.pdbx_seq_one_letter_code
_entity_poly.pdbx_strand_id
1 'polypeptide(L)'
;MRTEEETWALARLLREHGQTSVLVGLVLRSSPLVAAVTRRLGPGGIGRLVSFEGNEHLHPEHGAFLMRDWRRHEVHGGSFLLDKCCHDFDLYRLFAGALPARVASFGGRSIFTPENEALSKRRYAGGEVPYELWRAGWNAGESVFRSDADVADNQTALIEYENGVRLSFHANTHAGILQRRWYFAGTDG
;
A
#
# COMPACT_ATOMS: atom_id res chain seq x y z
N MET A 1 2.21 -1.31 15.27
CA MET A 1 1.05 -2.16 14.99
C MET A 1 1.35 -3.00 13.80
N ARG A 2 1.64 -4.27 14.03
CA ARG A 2 2.03 -5.26 13.02
C ARG A 2 1.00 -6.38 12.91
N THR A 3 0.33 -6.69 14.02
CA THR A 3 -0.68 -7.75 14.10
C THR A 3 -2.03 -7.22 14.58
N GLU A 4 -3.06 -8.06 14.44
CA GLU A 4 -4.40 -7.76 14.95
C GLU A 4 -4.41 -7.66 16.49
N GLU A 5 -3.69 -8.55 17.18
CA GLU A 5 -3.60 -8.55 18.64
C GLU A 5 -2.99 -7.26 19.16
N GLU A 6 -1.92 -6.76 18.51
CA GLU A 6 -1.33 -5.48 18.86
C GLU A 6 -2.33 -4.33 18.67
N THR A 7 -3.11 -4.38 17.58
CA THR A 7 -4.14 -3.37 17.29
C THR A 7 -5.18 -3.32 18.41
N TRP A 8 -5.66 -4.48 18.85
CA TRP A 8 -6.57 -4.56 19.99
C TRP A 8 -5.92 -4.16 21.31
N ALA A 9 -4.64 -4.45 21.51
CA ALA A 9 -3.91 -4.00 22.70
C ALA A 9 -3.88 -2.47 22.79
N LEU A 10 -3.58 -1.76 21.69
CA LEU A 10 -3.68 -0.30 21.69
C LEU A 10 -5.09 0.22 21.86
N ALA A 11 -6.10 -0.41 21.24
CA ALA A 11 -7.48 0.00 21.45
C ALA A 11 -7.89 -0.05 22.93
N ARG A 12 -7.41 -1.07 23.67
CA ARG A 12 -7.61 -1.16 25.13
C ARG A 12 -6.85 -0.06 25.88
N LEU A 13 -5.59 0.19 25.53
CA LEU A 13 -4.79 1.24 26.14
C LEU A 13 -5.37 2.64 25.88
N LEU A 14 -5.90 2.90 24.69
CA LEU A 14 -6.57 4.17 24.37
C LEU A 14 -7.89 4.35 25.15
N ARG A 15 -8.60 3.26 25.44
CA ARG A 15 -9.78 3.31 26.29
C ARG A 15 -9.42 3.63 27.75
N GLU A 16 -8.29 3.10 28.24
CA GLU A 16 -7.83 3.32 29.60
C GLU A 16 -7.19 4.70 29.81
N HIS A 17 -6.32 5.11 28.89
CA HIS A 17 -5.49 6.31 29.02
C HIS A 17 -6.00 7.50 28.19
N GLY A 18 -7.14 7.37 27.52
CA GLY A 18 -7.75 8.42 26.71
C GLY A 18 -7.30 8.40 25.25
N GLN A 19 -8.23 8.79 24.37
CA GLN A 19 -8.06 8.73 22.91
C GLN A 19 -7.02 9.72 22.37
N THR A 20 -6.75 10.81 23.10
CA THR A 20 -5.80 11.86 22.70
C THR A 20 -4.33 11.51 23.02
N SER A 21 -4.08 10.37 23.66
CA SER A 21 -2.74 9.91 24.04
C SER A 21 -1.91 9.42 22.86
N VAL A 22 -2.54 9.14 21.70
CA VAL A 22 -1.86 8.75 20.46
C VAL A 22 -2.47 9.53 19.29
N LEU A 23 -1.61 10.05 18.42
CA LEU A 23 -1.99 10.64 17.15
C LEU A 23 -1.47 9.78 16.01
N VAL A 24 -2.34 9.41 15.07
CA VAL A 24 -1.98 8.63 13.88
C VAL A 24 -1.84 9.57 12.67
N GLY A 25 -0.61 9.71 12.17
CA GLY A 25 -0.27 10.66 11.09
C GLY A 25 -0.62 10.17 9.69
N LEU A 26 -1.91 10.07 9.35
CA LEU A 26 -2.38 9.73 7.98
C LEU A 26 -2.44 10.98 7.09
N VAL A 27 -1.25 11.55 6.84
CA VAL A 27 -1.09 12.90 6.25
C VAL A 27 -1.74 13.07 4.87
N LEU A 28 -1.91 11.99 4.10
CA LEU A 28 -2.52 12.07 2.77
C LEU A 28 -3.97 12.51 2.79
N ARG A 29 -4.70 12.31 3.91
CA ARG A 29 -6.06 12.85 4.09
C ARG A 29 -6.12 14.36 3.88
N SER A 30 -5.06 15.07 4.25
CA SER A 30 -4.95 16.52 4.14
C SER A 30 -4.41 16.99 2.79
N SER A 31 -4.10 16.07 1.87
CA SER A 31 -3.58 16.46 0.56
C SER A 31 -4.64 17.18 -0.28
N PRO A 32 -4.27 18.21 -1.08
CA PRO A 32 -5.22 18.90 -1.96
C PRO A 32 -5.96 17.96 -2.92
N LEU A 33 -5.28 16.91 -3.40
CA LEU A 33 -5.87 15.90 -4.27
C LEU A 33 -6.98 15.13 -3.56
N VAL A 34 -6.73 14.62 -2.35
CA VAL A 34 -7.76 13.89 -1.57
C VAL A 34 -8.93 14.81 -1.24
N ALA A 35 -8.68 16.06 -0.86
CA ALA A 35 -9.75 17.03 -0.64
C ALA A 35 -10.61 17.27 -1.90
N ALA A 36 -9.99 17.33 -3.08
CA ALA A 36 -10.70 17.47 -4.35
C ALA A 36 -11.53 16.22 -4.70
N VAL A 37 -10.98 15.03 -4.48
CA VAL A 37 -11.68 13.75 -4.67
C VAL A 37 -12.89 13.68 -3.74
N THR A 38 -12.73 13.93 -2.45
CA THR A 38 -13.84 13.89 -1.48
C THR A 38 -14.96 14.86 -1.83
N ARG A 39 -14.64 16.06 -2.35
CA ARG A 39 -15.67 16.97 -2.88
C ARG A 39 -16.42 16.38 -4.07
N ARG A 40 -15.72 15.69 -4.98
CA ARG A 40 -16.32 15.09 -6.17
C ARG A 40 -17.12 13.81 -5.86
N LEU A 41 -16.83 13.14 -4.75
CA LEU A 41 -17.63 12.04 -4.20
C LEU A 41 -18.83 12.53 -3.37
N GLY A 42 -18.86 13.81 -3.02
CA GLY A 42 -19.95 14.43 -2.26
C GLY A 42 -21.14 14.87 -3.14
N PRO A 43 -22.10 15.62 -2.55
CA PRO A 43 -23.26 16.14 -3.27
C PRO A 43 -22.89 16.97 -4.51
N GLY A 44 -23.63 16.80 -5.62
CA GLY A 44 -23.30 17.41 -6.92
C GLY A 44 -22.11 16.75 -7.63
N GLY A 45 -21.67 15.62 -7.08
CA GLY A 45 -20.57 14.78 -7.53
C GLY A 45 -20.92 13.85 -8.69
N ILE A 46 -20.41 12.62 -8.59
CA ILE A 46 -20.67 11.50 -9.50
C ILE A 46 -21.95 10.72 -9.12
N GLY A 47 -22.85 11.35 -8.35
CA GLY A 47 -23.96 10.65 -7.70
C GLY A 47 -23.47 9.71 -6.58
N ARG A 48 -24.19 8.63 -6.33
CA ARG A 48 -23.81 7.64 -5.31
C ARG A 48 -22.67 6.78 -5.84
N LEU A 49 -21.55 6.73 -5.11
CA LEU A 49 -20.43 5.84 -5.44
C LEU A 49 -20.89 4.38 -5.50
N VAL A 50 -20.52 3.67 -6.56
CA VAL A 50 -20.85 2.24 -6.77
C VAL A 50 -19.61 1.39 -6.59
N SER A 51 -18.51 1.80 -7.23
CA SER A 51 -17.22 1.11 -7.14
C SER A 51 -16.07 2.03 -7.47
N PHE A 52 -14.87 1.63 -7.07
CA PHE A 52 -13.66 2.34 -7.44
C PHE A 52 -12.46 1.41 -7.56
N GLU A 53 -11.43 1.88 -8.25
CA GLU A 53 -10.13 1.24 -8.36
C GLU A 53 -9.07 2.09 -7.68
N GLY A 54 -8.06 1.42 -7.13
CA GLY A 54 -6.84 2.06 -6.67
C GLY A 54 -5.60 1.27 -7.09
N ASN A 55 -4.48 1.97 -7.24
CA ASN A 55 -3.19 1.31 -7.39
C ASN A 55 -2.05 2.01 -6.65
N GLU A 56 -1.04 1.21 -6.32
CA GLU A 56 0.25 1.64 -5.79
C GLU A 56 1.34 0.94 -6.60
N HIS A 57 1.78 1.58 -7.68
CA HIS A 57 2.77 1.04 -8.61
C HIS A 57 4.11 1.75 -8.41
N LEU A 58 5.07 1.03 -7.84
CA LEU A 58 6.37 1.57 -7.48
C LEU A 58 7.41 1.30 -8.56
N HIS A 59 8.40 2.18 -8.59
CA HIS A 59 9.57 1.99 -9.43
C HIS A 59 10.38 0.80 -8.91
N PRO A 60 11.01 0.00 -9.79
CA PRO A 60 11.84 -1.13 -9.39
C PRO A 60 12.89 -0.80 -8.33
N GLU A 61 13.46 0.42 -8.37
CA GLU A 61 14.38 0.93 -7.33
C GLU A 61 13.74 1.00 -5.93
N HIS A 62 12.48 1.44 -5.85
CA HIS A 62 11.75 1.48 -4.59
C HIS A 62 11.48 0.07 -4.10
N GLY A 63 11.02 -0.83 -4.97
CA GLY A 63 10.83 -2.24 -4.61
C GLY A 63 12.11 -2.89 -4.08
N ALA A 64 13.24 -2.69 -4.77
CA ALA A 64 14.51 -3.23 -4.34
C ALA A 64 15.01 -2.63 -3.03
N PHE A 65 14.77 -1.34 -2.79
CA PHE A 65 15.02 -0.74 -1.50
C PHE A 65 14.24 -1.45 -0.40
N LEU A 66 12.91 -1.65 -0.57
CA LEU A 66 12.09 -2.36 0.41
C LEU A 66 12.61 -3.78 0.69
N MET A 67 13.03 -4.50 -0.35
CA MET A 67 13.52 -5.88 -0.25
C MET A 67 14.93 -6.02 0.33
N ARG A 68 15.67 -4.91 0.49
CA ARG A 68 16.97 -4.88 1.19
C ARG A 68 16.88 -4.20 2.55
N ASP A 69 15.89 -3.37 2.78
CA ASP A 69 15.73 -2.64 4.04
C ASP A 69 15.08 -3.52 5.11
N TRP A 70 15.05 -3.07 6.37
CA TRP A 70 14.40 -3.81 7.47
C TRP A 70 12.94 -4.16 7.18
N ARG A 71 12.29 -3.38 6.32
CA ARG A 71 10.91 -3.54 5.85
C ARG A 71 10.62 -4.85 5.14
N ARG A 72 11.67 -5.56 4.71
CA ARG A 72 11.53 -6.88 4.08
C ARG A 72 11.06 -7.99 5.03
N HIS A 73 11.03 -7.68 6.33
CA HIS A 73 10.71 -8.60 7.42
C HIS A 73 9.38 -8.24 8.08
N GLU A 74 8.42 -9.16 8.04
CA GLU A 74 7.08 -9.01 8.63
C GLU A 74 7.15 -8.75 10.14
N VAL A 75 8.17 -9.29 10.82
CA VAL A 75 8.37 -9.03 12.25
C VAL A 75 8.57 -7.55 12.57
N HIS A 76 8.99 -6.71 11.63
CA HIS A 76 9.19 -5.28 11.88
C HIS A 76 8.02 -4.41 11.40
N GLY A 77 7.51 -4.66 10.19
CA GLY A 77 6.47 -3.83 9.54
C GLY A 77 5.10 -4.49 9.40
N GLY A 78 4.99 -5.78 9.69
CA GLY A 78 3.87 -6.62 9.23
C GLY A 78 3.92 -6.84 7.71
N SER A 79 2.77 -7.16 7.11
CA SER A 79 2.69 -7.38 5.67
C SER A 79 3.08 -6.15 4.85
N PHE A 80 3.47 -6.36 3.59
CA PHE A 80 3.72 -5.28 2.63
C PHE A 80 2.57 -4.26 2.56
N LEU A 81 1.32 -4.72 2.55
CA LEU A 81 0.16 -3.85 2.53
C LEU A 81 0.02 -3.00 3.81
N LEU A 82 0.44 -3.54 4.96
CA LEU A 82 0.38 -2.82 6.24
C LEU A 82 1.47 -1.76 6.35
N ASP A 83 2.73 -2.08 6.02
CA ASP A 83 3.82 -1.11 6.07
C ASP A 83 3.70 -0.04 4.97
N LYS A 84 3.46 -0.48 3.72
CA LYS A 84 3.57 0.39 2.54
C LYS A 84 2.26 0.98 2.06
N CYS A 85 1.12 0.33 2.30
CA CYS A 85 -0.17 0.71 1.72
C CYS A 85 -1.24 1.02 2.78
N CYS A 86 -0.91 1.08 4.08
CA CYS A 86 -1.91 1.37 5.11
C CYS A 86 -2.60 2.73 4.90
N HIS A 87 -1.87 3.74 4.41
CA HIS A 87 -2.45 5.03 4.07
C HIS A 87 -3.41 4.93 2.88
N ASP A 88 -3.23 3.99 1.96
CA ASP A 88 -4.14 3.81 0.83
C ASP A 88 -5.48 3.24 1.33
N PHE A 89 -5.45 2.21 2.19
CA PHE A 89 -6.66 1.65 2.80
C PHE A 89 -7.39 2.64 3.71
N ASP A 90 -6.66 3.53 4.38
CA ASP A 90 -7.24 4.65 5.10
C ASP A 90 -8.06 5.57 4.17
N LEU A 91 -7.47 5.97 3.03
CA LEU A 91 -8.16 6.78 2.02
C LEU A 91 -9.34 6.04 1.38
N TYR A 92 -9.19 4.74 1.13
CA TYR A 92 -10.27 3.95 0.53
C TYR A 92 -11.46 3.81 1.45
N ARG A 93 -11.21 3.66 2.76
CA ARG A 93 -12.27 3.75 3.77
C ARG A 93 -12.92 5.13 3.78
N LEU A 94 -12.12 6.21 3.68
CA LEU A 94 -12.64 7.58 3.59
C LEU A 94 -13.54 7.77 2.35
N PHE A 95 -13.13 7.26 1.19
CA PHE A 95 -13.88 7.38 -0.07
C PHE A 95 -15.15 6.54 -0.06
N ALA A 96 -15.08 5.31 0.46
CA ALA A 96 -16.24 4.43 0.57
C ALA A 96 -17.26 4.93 1.60
N GLY A 97 -16.82 5.65 2.63
CA GLY A 97 -17.68 6.16 3.70
C GLY A 97 -18.27 5.06 4.59
N ALA A 98 -17.68 3.86 4.58
CA ALA A 98 -18.13 2.68 5.32
C ALA A 98 -16.95 1.79 5.74
N LEU A 99 -17.19 0.85 6.65
CA LEU A 99 -16.20 -0.18 7.00
C LEU A 99 -16.17 -1.28 5.94
N PRO A 100 -15.03 -1.98 5.78
CA PRO A 100 -14.96 -3.17 4.94
C PRO A 100 -15.82 -4.29 5.57
N ALA A 101 -16.66 -4.92 4.77
CA ALA A 101 -17.48 -6.07 5.15
C ALA A 101 -16.83 -7.40 4.73
N ARG A 102 -16.22 -7.44 3.53
CA ARG A 102 -15.57 -8.64 2.97
C ARG A 102 -14.31 -8.27 2.23
N VAL A 103 -13.28 -9.10 2.36
CA VAL A 103 -11.98 -8.91 1.70
C VAL A 103 -11.54 -10.23 1.08
N ALA A 104 -11.05 -10.15 -0.16
CA ALA A 104 -10.30 -11.23 -0.79
C ALA A 104 -9.00 -10.66 -1.34
N SER A 105 -7.87 -11.33 -1.11
CA SER A 105 -6.58 -10.84 -1.55
C SER A 105 -5.66 -11.98 -1.95
N PHE A 106 -4.88 -11.74 -3.00
CA PHE A 106 -3.87 -12.65 -3.50
C PHE A 106 -2.58 -11.86 -3.69
N GLY A 107 -1.50 -12.32 -3.08
CA GLY A 107 -0.19 -11.71 -3.17
C GLY A 107 0.90 -12.74 -2.99
N GLY A 108 2.13 -12.33 -3.28
CA GLY A 108 3.30 -13.17 -3.14
C GLY A 108 4.59 -12.42 -3.42
N ARG A 109 5.71 -13.13 -3.29
CA ARG A 109 7.03 -12.66 -3.69
C ARG A 109 7.46 -13.40 -4.95
N SER A 110 7.33 -12.73 -6.10
CA SER A 110 7.56 -13.36 -7.42
C SER A 110 8.50 -12.55 -8.31
N ILE A 111 8.93 -11.37 -7.85
CA ILE A 111 9.76 -10.43 -8.62
C ILE A 111 11.18 -10.46 -8.08
N PHE A 112 11.35 -10.26 -6.78
CA PHE A 112 12.65 -10.22 -6.12
C PHE A 112 13.02 -11.60 -5.57
N THR A 113 13.26 -12.52 -6.50
CA THR A 113 13.63 -13.91 -6.21
C THR A 113 14.90 -14.31 -6.98
N PRO A 114 15.61 -15.37 -6.57
CA PRO A 114 16.85 -15.78 -7.23
C PRO A 114 16.68 -16.07 -8.74
N GLU A 115 15.51 -16.56 -9.15
CA GLU A 115 15.16 -16.85 -10.55
C GLU A 115 15.23 -15.60 -11.43
N ASN A 116 14.98 -14.43 -10.85
CA ASN A 116 14.96 -13.14 -11.54
C ASN A 116 16.28 -12.36 -11.40
N GLU A 117 17.33 -12.95 -10.80
CA GLU A 117 18.62 -12.27 -10.55
C GLU A 117 19.25 -11.69 -11.82
N ALA A 118 18.98 -12.28 -13.00
CA ALA A 118 19.43 -11.75 -14.29
C ALA A 118 18.94 -10.31 -14.58
N LEU A 119 17.86 -9.85 -13.93
CA LEU A 119 17.39 -8.47 -14.03
C LEU A 119 18.44 -7.45 -13.54
N SER A 120 19.28 -7.80 -12.57
CA SER A 120 20.37 -6.95 -12.07
C SER A 120 21.46 -6.66 -13.12
N LYS A 121 21.55 -7.51 -14.14
CA LYS A 121 22.53 -7.36 -15.24
C LYS A 121 22.08 -6.37 -16.30
N ARG A 122 20.79 -5.97 -16.28
CA ARG A 122 20.24 -4.98 -17.21
C ARG A 122 20.78 -3.58 -16.87
N ARG A 123 20.56 -2.64 -17.77
CA ARG A 123 20.81 -1.21 -17.53
C ARG A 123 19.53 -0.45 -17.82
N TYR A 124 19.30 0.63 -17.10
CA TYR A 124 18.26 1.58 -17.50
C TYR A 124 18.66 2.31 -18.78
N ALA A 125 17.70 3.01 -19.39
CA ALA A 125 17.91 3.71 -20.64
C ALA A 125 19.06 4.74 -20.57
N GLY A 126 19.32 5.32 -19.38
CA GLY A 126 20.44 6.24 -19.14
C GLY A 126 21.78 5.56 -18.82
N GLY A 127 21.84 4.23 -18.82
CA GLY A 127 23.05 3.45 -18.53
C GLY A 127 23.27 3.17 -17.04
N GLU A 128 22.36 3.61 -16.17
CA GLU A 128 22.44 3.39 -14.73
C GLU A 128 22.30 1.90 -14.37
N VAL A 129 22.98 1.51 -13.29
CA VAL A 129 22.85 0.17 -12.70
C VAL A 129 21.52 0.11 -11.94
N PRO A 130 20.66 -0.88 -12.21
CA PRO A 130 19.38 -1.00 -11.54
C PRO A 130 19.57 -1.49 -10.10
N TYR A 131 18.59 -1.15 -9.26
CA TYR A 131 18.46 -1.53 -7.87
C TYR A 131 19.53 -0.95 -6.92
N GLU A 132 20.22 0.11 -7.33
CA GLU A 132 21.28 0.75 -6.53
C GLU A 132 20.98 2.20 -6.15
N LEU A 133 19.86 2.76 -6.61
CA LEU A 133 19.55 4.17 -6.43
C LEU A 133 19.43 4.56 -4.94
N TRP A 134 18.82 3.69 -4.13
CA TRP A 134 18.59 3.94 -2.71
C TRP A 134 19.33 2.95 -1.83
N ARG A 135 20.11 3.49 -0.89
CA ARG A 135 20.86 2.70 0.10
C ARG A 135 19.89 2.14 1.14
N ALA A 136 20.02 0.85 1.42
CA ALA A 136 19.33 0.21 2.53
C ALA A 136 19.85 0.76 3.88
N GLY A 137 18.95 0.89 4.84
CA GLY A 137 19.21 1.45 6.16
C GLY A 137 19.51 0.40 7.21
N TRP A 138 18.86 0.50 8.37
CA TRP A 138 19.01 -0.45 9.47
C TRP A 138 18.61 -1.87 9.02
N ASN A 139 19.33 -2.89 9.52
CA ASN A 139 19.15 -4.28 9.15
C ASN A 139 19.26 -4.54 7.64
N ALA A 140 20.11 -3.82 6.91
CA ALA A 140 20.28 -3.97 5.47
C ALA A 140 20.67 -5.40 5.04
N GLY A 141 20.02 -5.91 4.00
CA GLY A 141 20.41 -7.13 3.30
C GLY A 141 21.40 -6.84 2.17
N GLU A 142 22.26 -7.81 1.87
CA GLU A 142 23.33 -7.66 0.88
C GLU A 142 22.87 -7.90 -0.57
N SER A 143 21.75 -8.60 -0.77
CA SER A 143 21.24 -8.95 -2.10
C SER A 143 19.77 -8.60 -2.25
N VAL A 144 19.39 -8.01 -3.39
CA VAL A 144 18.00 -7.71 -3.73
C VAL A 144 17.22 -8.98 -4.08
N PHE A 145 17.82 -9.86 -4.89
CA PHE A 145 17.17 -11.06 -5.43
C PHE A 145 17.39 -12.31 -4.57
N ARG A 146 18.34 -12.26 -3.63
CA ARG A 146 18.64 -13.34 -2.69
C ARG A 146 18.48 -12.89 -1.24
N SER A 147 17.61 -11.91 -0.98
CA SER A 147 17.32 -11.48 0.38
C SER A 147 16.53 -12.55 1.13
N ASP A 148 16.60 -12.47 2.45
CA ASP A 148 15.80 -13.20 3.42
C ASP A 148 14.40 -12.59 3.63
N ALA A 149 13.88 -11.81 2.66
CA ALA A 149 12.56 -11.20 2.78
C ALA A 149 11.46 -12.24 2.98
N ASP A 150 10.47 -11.93 3.81
CA ASP A 150 9.27 -12.74 4.04
C ASP A 150 7.98 -12.01 3.64
N VAL A 151 8.08 -10.74 3.22
CA VAL A 151 6.96 -9.94 2.71
C VAL A 151 6.71 -10.16 1.20
N ALA A 152 5.46 -9.95 0.78
CA ALA A 152 5.07 -9.92 -0.63
C ALA A 152 5.69 -8.72 -1.38
N ASP A 153 5.98 -8.89 -2.68
CA ASP A 153 6.45 -7.82 -3.57
C ASP A 153 5.38 -7.38 -4.59
N ASN A 154 4.26 -8.11 -4.66
CA ASN A 154 3.08 -7.78 -5.42
C ASN A 154 1.83 -8.36 -4.76
N GLN A 155 0.73 -7.61 -4.79
CA GLN A 155 -0.53 -8.03 -4.20
C GLN A 155 -1.73 -7.32 -4.82
N THR A 156 -2.84 -8.04 -4.96
CA THR A 156 -4.13 -7.49 -5.33
C THR A 156 -5.15 -7.74 -4.23
N ALA A 157 -6.12 -6.83 -4.09
CA ALA A 157 -7.19 -6.95 -3.11
C ALA A 157 -8.53 -6.48 -3.69
N LEU A 158 -9.58 -7.25 -3.40
CA LEU A 158 -10.96 -6.87 -3.61
C LEU A 158 -11.61 -6.63 -2.24
N ILE A 159 -12.30 -5.50 -2.09
CA ILE A 159 -13.00 -5.15 -0.86
C ILE A 159 -14.44 -4.82 -1.19
N GLU A 160 -15.36 -5.41 -0.46
CA GLU A 160 -16.75 -4.95 -0.38
C GLU A 160 -16.96 -4.25 0.95
N TYR A 161 -17.53 -3.06 0.91
CA TYR A 161 -17.86 -2.24 2.07
C TYR A 161 -19.31 -2.47 2.52
N GLU A 162 -19.60 -2.18 3.79
CA GLU A 162 -20.93 -2.39 4.40
C GLU A 162 -22.09 -1.69 3.66
N ASN A 163 -21.81 -0.57 2.99
CA ASN A 163 -22.79 0.16 2.19
C ASN A 163 -22.90 -0.33 0.73
N GLY A 164 -22.26 -1.46 0.40
CA GLY A 164 -22.30 -2.09 -0.93
C GLY A 164 -21.34 -1.50 -1.97
N VAL A 165 -20.51 -0.52 -1.60
CA VAL A 165 -19.41 -0.03 -2.45
C VAL A 165 -18.35 -1.12 -2.59
N ARG A 166 -17.75 -1.24 -3.78
CA ARG A 166 -16.69 -2.22 -4.08
C ARG A 166 -15.39 -1.55 -4.53
N LEU A 167 -14.27 -2.05 -4.04
CA LEU A 167 -12.92 -1.62 -4.42
C LEU A 167 -12.16 -2.76 -5.09
N SER A 168 -11.40 -2.43 -6.14
CA SER A 168 -10.27 -3.24 -6.64
C SER A 168 -8.95 -2.49 -6.44
N PHE A 169 -8.00 -3.12 -5.77
CA PHE A 169 -6.69 -2.54 -5.47
C PHE A 169 -5.56 -3.41 -6.03
N HIS A 170 -4.56 -2.76 -6.64
CA HIS A 170 -3.36 -3.42 -7.16
C HIS A 170 -2.10 -2.69 -6.70
N ALA A 171 -1.32 -3.35 -5.84
CA ALA A 171 0.01 -2.90 -5.44
C ALA A 171 1.09 -3.75 -6.09
N ASN A 172 2.11 -3.09 -6.64
CA ASN A 172 3.23 -3.77 -7.27
C ASN A 172 4.51 -2.96 -7.09
N THR A 173 5.57 -3.62 -6.64
CA THR A 173 6.84 -2.94 -6.31
C THR A 173 7.81 -2.81 -7.48
N HIS A 174 7.46 -3.35 -8.65
CA HIS A 174 8.27 -3.34 -9.87
C HIS A 174 7.37 -3.11 -11.09
N ALA A 175 6.90 -1.86 -11.21
CA ALA A 175 5.98 -1.48 -12.28
C ALA A 175 6.70 -0.68 -13.38
N GLY A 176 6.31 -0.92 -14.63
CA GLY A 176 6.80 -0.16 -15.79
C GLY A 176 6.19 1.24 -15.92
N ILE A 177 5.01 1.46 -15.33
CA ILE A 177 4.38 2.79 -15.23
C ILE A 177 4.21 3.09 -13.76
N LEU A 178 4.85 4.17 -13.31
CA LEU A 178 4.76 4.63 -11.93
C LEU A 178 3.43 5.37 -11.77
N GLN A 179 2.55 4.84 -10.92
CA GLN A 179 1.26 5.46 -10.71
C GLN A 179 0.74 5.18 -9.31
N ARG A 180 0.14 6.24 -8.76
CA ARG A 180 -0.93 6.14 -7.77
C ARG A 180 -2.15 6.78 -8.41
N ARG A 181 -3.09 5.94 -8.83
CA ARG A 181 -4.29 6.34 -9.57
C ARG A 181 -5.52 5.82 -8.83
N TRP A 182 -6.55 6.65 -8.82
CA TRP A 182 -7.89 6.24 -8.44
C TRP A 182 -8.85 6.44 -9.61
N TYR A 183 -9.76 5.50 -9.79
CA TYR A 183 -10.87 5.60 -10.73
C TYR A 183 -12.17 5.37 -9.97
N PHE A 184 -13.13 6.26 -10.11
CA PHE A 184 -14.40 6.19 -9.38
C PHE A 184 -15.55 6.07 -10.37
N ALA A 185 -16.50 5.19 -10.08
CA ALA A 185 -17.72 5.02 -10.84
C ALA A 185 -18.93 5.23 -9.91
N GLY A 186 -19.73 6.24 -10.22
CA GLY A 186 -20.95 6.57 -9.48
C GLY A 186 -22.19 6.41 -10.36
N THR A 187 -23.37 6.69 -9.78
CA THR A 187 -24.64 6.60 -10.52
C THR A 187 -24.78 7.63 -11.63
N ASP A 188 -24.04 8.73 -11.56
CA ASP A 188 -24.18 9.86 -12.48
C ASP A 188 -22.96 10.01 -13.42
N GLY A 189 -22.11 8.97 -13.49
CA GLY A 189 -20.88 8.94 -14.30
C GLY A 189 -19.62 8.94 -13.44
#